data_AF-A0A349D1Q0-F1
#
_entry.id   AF-A0A349D1Q0-F1
#
_cell.length_a   1.000
_cell.length_b   1.000
_cell.length_c   1.000
_cell.angle_alpha   90.00
_cell.angle_beta   90.00
_cell.angle_gamma   90.00
#
_symmetry.space_group_name_H-M   'P 1'
#
loop_
_entity.id
_entity.type
_entity.pdbx_description
1 polymer ?
#
loop_
_entity_poly.entity_id
_entity_poly.type
_entity_poly.pdbx_seq_one_letter_code
_entity_poly.pdbx_strand_id
1 'polypeptide(L)'
;MPKKRAITLGTVLEHMQHMQRVLMEAIGALDKRVGRLETKMDGLETRMIRLETRVDRMEVNLTDQIDAIDKRLDAIEIETLPKRVKKLEVAMHV
;
A
#
# COMPACT_ATOMS: atom_id res chain seq x y z
N MET A 1 37.99 8.91 -60.76
CA MET A 1 37.27 7.78 -60.15
C MET A 1 37.55 7.79 -58.66
N PRO A 2 36.56 7.97 -57.77
CA PRO A 2 36.83 7.95 -56.33
C PRO A 2 37.20 6.52 -55.91
N LYS A 3 38.33 6.35 -55.22
CA LYS A 3 38.78 5.05 -54.70
C LYS A 3 37.79 4.61 -53.62
N LYS A 4 37.07 3.49 -53.82
CA LYS A 4 36.31 2.84 -52.75
C LYS A 4 37.30 2.46 -51.65
N ARG A 5 37.09 2.97 -50.43
CA ARG A 5 37.89 2.56 -49.27
C ARG A 5 37.59 1.10 -48.97
N ALA A 6 38.61 0.25 -48.89
CA ALA A 6 38.46 -1.13 -48.47
C ALA A 6 38.15 -1.18 -46.98
N ILE A 7 37.12 -1.92 -46.58
CA ILE A 7 36.85 -2.26 -45.18
C ILE A 7 37.89 -3.31 -44.77
N THR A 8 38.59 -3.10 -43.66
CA THR A 8 39.58 -4.04 -43.13
C THR A 8 39.01 -4.80 -41.94
N LEU A 9 39.57 -5.96 -41.63
CA LEU A 9 39.21 -6.70 -40.41
C LEU A 9 39.40 -5.84 -39.15
N GLY A 10 40.43 -4.98 -39.11
CA GLY A 10 40.66 -4.03 -38.02
C GLY A 10 39.49 -3.06 -37.83
N THR A 11 38.97 -2.48 -38.91
CA THR A 11 37.80 -1.58 -38.83
C THR A 11 36.54 -2.28 -38.32
N VAL A 12 36.36 -3.57 -38.61
CA VAL A 12 35.25 -4.37 -38.09
C VAL A 12 35.43 -4.68 -36.61
N LEU A 13 36.64 -5.05 -36.18
CA LEU A 13 36.94 -5.36 -34.78
C LEU A 13 36.78 -4.14 -33.86
N GLU A 14 37.24 -2.97 -34.27
CA GLU A 14 37.04 -1.72 -33.51
C GLU A 14 35.55 -1.41 -33.34
N HIS A 15 34.77 -1.58 -34.40
CA HIS A 15 33.32 -1.38 -34.34
C HIS A 15 32.65 -2.38 -33.39
N MET A 16 33.03 -3.65 -33.44
CA MET A 16 32.54 -4.68 -32.53
C MET A 16 32.88 -4.38 -31.07
N GLN A 17 34.12 -3.97 -30.77
CA GLN A 17 34.54 -3.58 -29.42
C GLN A 17 33.76 -2.37 -28.90
N HIS A 18 33.50 -1.39 -29.78
CA HIS A 18 32.68 -0.24 -29.43
C HIS A 18 31.24 -0.66 -29.09
N MET A 19 30.61 -1.49 -29.93
CA MET A 19 29.26 -2.02 -29.63
C MET A 19 29.22 -2.82 -28.33
N GLN A 20 30.23 -3.67 -28.07
CA GLN A 20 30.33 -4.41 -26.81
C GLN A 20 30.39 -3.49 -25.59
N ARG A 21 31.15 -2.39 -25.66
CA ARG A 21 31.24 -1.41 -24.57
C ARG A 21 29.88 -0.74 -24.31
N VAL A 22 29.22 -0.28 -25.37
CA VAL A 22 27.90 0.37 -25.26
C VAL A 22 26.87 -0.58 -24.65
N LEU A 23 26.90 -1.87 -25.03
CA LEU A 23 26.02 -2.87 -24.44
C LEU A 23 26.30 -3.11 -22.95
N MET A 24 27.58 -3.19 -22.54
CA MET A 24 27.95 -3.35 -21.13
C MET A 24 27.49 -2.15 -20.29
N GLU A 25 27.64 -0.94 -20.80
CA GLU A 25 27.17 0.29 -20.12
C GLU A 25 25.64 0.29 -19.98
N ALA A 26 24.92 -0.08 -21.04
CA ALA A 26 23.46 -0.17 -21.01
C ALA A 26 22.96 -1.24 -20.02
N ILE A 27 23.61 -2.41 -19.99
CA ILE A 27 23.31 -3.48 -19.03
C ILE A 27 23.55 -3.00 -17.59
N GLY A 28 24.68 -2.36 -17.32
CA GLY A 28 24.98 -1.82 -15.98
C GLY A 28 24.01 -0.72 -15.54
N ALA A 29 23.53 0.10 -16.49
CA ALA A 29 22.49 1.08 -16.20
C ALA A 29 21.13 0.42 -15.90
N LEU A 30 20.79 -0.66 -16.61
CA LEU A 30 19.57 -1.43 -16.36
C LEU A 30 19.62 -2.14 -15.01
N ASP A 31 20.74 -2.79 -14.68
CA ASP A 31 20.97 -3.46 -13.39
C ASP A 31 20.74 -2.49 -12.21
N LYS A 32 21.32 -1.29 -12.27
CA LYS A 32 21.07 -0.23 -11.28
C LYS A 32 19.61 0.21 -11.21
N ARG A 33 18.87 0.18 -12.33
CA ARG A 33 17.43 0.51 -12.33
C ARG A 33 16.62 -0.59 -11.68
N VAL A 34 16.94 -1.85 -11.97
CA VAL A 34 16.30 -3.04 -11.39
C VAL A 34 16.54 -3.07 -9.89
N GLY A 35 17.77 -2.90 -9.41
CA GLY A 35 18.06 -2.86 -7.97
C GLY A 35 17.28 -1.77 -7.22
N ARG A 36 17.08 -0.58 -7.83
CA ARG A 36 16.22 0.46 -7.24
C ARG A 36 14.74 0.08 -7.23
N LEU A 37 14.27 -0.71 -8.20
CA LEU A 37 12.89 -1.18 -8.23
C LEU A 37 12.66 -2.25 -7.16
N GLU A 38 13.61 -3.17 -6.98
CA GLU A 38 13.59 -4.19 -5.91
C GLU A 38 13.48 -3.51 -4.54
N THR A 39 14.36 -2.56 -4.21
CA THR A 39 14.29 -1.82 -2.94
C THR A 39 12.96 -1.08 -2.75
N LYS A 40 12.39 -0.52 -3.83
CA LYS A 40 11.07 0.14 -3.75
C LYS A 40 9.95 -0.86 -3.52
N MET A 41 10.03 -2.05 -4.11
CA MET A 41 9.06 -3.12 -3.91
C MET A 41 9.08 -3.63 -2.47
N ASP A 42 10.26 -3.88 -1.88
CA ASP A 42 10.39 -4.26 -0.47
C ASP A 42 9.77 -3.20 0.46
N GLY A 43 10.01 -1.92 0.14
CA GLY A 43 9.41 -0.80 0.84
C GLY A 43 7.89 -0.72 0.71
N LEU A 44 7.33 -1.12 -0.43
CA LEU A 44 5.88 -1.20 -0.66
C LEU A 44 5.26 -2.38 0.11
N GLU A 45 5.90 -3.55 0.10
CA GLU A 45 5.46 -4.73 0.85
C GLU A 45 5.38 -4.42 2.35
N THR A 46 6.43 -3.82 2.91
CA THR A 46 6.45 -3.38 4.31
C THR A 46 5.35 -2.37 4.64
N ARG A 47 5.01 -1.47 3.71
CA ARG A 47 3.92 -0.51 3.89
C ARG A 47 2.56 -1.19 3.82
N MET A 48 2.40 -2.20 2.97
CA MET A 48 1.15 -2.95 2.81
C MET A 48 0.83 -3.76 4.07
N ILE A 49 1.81 -4.48 4.62
CA ILE A 49 1.67 -5.21 5.91
C ILE A 49 1.22 -4.27 7.04
N ARG A 50 1.83 -3.08 7.11
CA ARG A 50 1.43 -2.07 8.11
C ARG A 50 0.03 -1.51 7.89
N LEU A 51 -0.42 -1.42 6.64
CA LEU A 51 -1.78 -0.99 6.33
C LEU A 51 -2.79 -2.06 6.70
N GLU A 52 -2.53 -3.33 6.37
CA GLU A 52 -3.37 -4.47 6.77
C GLU A 52 -3.55 -4.51 8.29
N THR A 53 -2.45 -4.46 9.05
CA THR A 53 -2.52 -4.43 10.52
C THR A 53 -3.33 -3.24 11.07
N ARG A 54 -3.27 -2.08 10.40
CA ARG A 54 -4.04 -0.90 10.83
C ARG A 54 -5.53 -1.08 10.53
N VAL A 55 -5.86 -1.69 9.39
CA VAL A 55 -7.25 -2.00 9.01
C VAL A 55 -7.84 -3.02 9.98
N ASP A 56 -7.12 -4.09 10.31
CA ASP A 56 -7.58 -5.10 11.29
C ASP A 56 -7.88 -4.45 12.65
N ARG A 57 -6.99 -3.58 13.14
CA ARG A 57 -7.22 -2.84 14.39
C ARG A 57 -8.42 -1.89 14.31
N MET A 58 -8.64 -1.25 13.16
CA MET A 58 -9.80 -0.40 12.96
C MET A 58 -11.09 -1.22 12.99
N GLU A 59 -11.11 -2.40 12.36
CA GLU A 59 -12.26 -3.30 12.35
C GLU A 59 -12.64 -3.77 13.76
N VAL A 60 -11.66 -4.20 14.55
CA VAL A 60 -11.88 -4.59 15.96
C VAL A 60 -12.41 -3.42 16.77
N ASN A 61 -11.76 -2.25 16.70
CA ASN A 61 -12.18 -1.08 17.46
C ASN A 61 -13.60 -0.61 17.11
N LEU A 62 -13.98 -0.67 15.83
CA LEU A 62 -15.32 -0.30 15.39
C LEU A 62 -16.37 -1.29 15.88
N THR A 63 -16.06 -2.59 15.81
CA THR A 63 -16.93 -3.64 16.36
C THR A 63 -17.16 -3.43 17.85
N ASP A 64 -16.09 -3.23 18.63
CA ASP A 64 -16.19 -2.98 20.07
C ASP A 64 -17.00 -1.72 20.40
N GLN A 65 -16.83 -0.65 19.60
CA GLN A 65 -17.59 0.58 19.76
C GLN A 65 -19.08 0.39 19.47
N ILE A 66 -19.42 -0.35 18.42
CA ILE A 66 -20.81 -0.68 18.07
C ILE A 66 -21.44 -1.51 19.19
N ASP A 67 -20.77 -2.57 19.65
CA ASP A 67 -21.24 -3.40 20.76
C ASP A 67 -21.48 -2.60 22.05
N ALA A 68 -20.61 -1.62 22.33
CA ALA A 68 -20.76 -0.73 23.47
C ALA A 68 -21.95 0.23 23.31
N ILE A 69 -22.20 0.71 22.09
CA ILE A 69 -23.37 1.55 21.79
C ILE A 69 -24.64 0.74 21.93
N ASP A 70 -24.71 -0.46 21.38
CA ASP A 70 -25.89 -1.34 21.44
C ASP A 70 -26.25 -1.65 22.89
N LYS A 71 -25.29 -2.04 23.73
CA LYS A 71 -25.52 -2.27 25.17
C LYS A 71 -26.05 -1.02 25.89
N ARG A 72 -25.58 0.17 25.52
CA ARG A 72 -26.06 1.43 26.10
C ARG A 72 -27.47 1.75 25.63
N LEU A 73 -27.81 1.46 24.38
CA LEU A 73 -29.16 1.62 23.84
C LEU A 73 -30.13 0.68 24.55
N ASP A 74 -29.77 -0.61 24.71
CA ASP A 74 -30.58 -1.59 25.45
C ASP A 74 -30.87 -1.13 26.88
N ALA A 75 -29.85 -0.63 27.60
CA ALA A 75 -30.02 -0.12 28.96
C ALA A 75 -30.95 1.12 29.02
N ILE A 76 -30.97 1.93 27.96
CA ILE A 76 -31.87 3.07 27.86
C ILE A 76 -33.30 2.61 27.57
N GLU A 77 -33.48 1.75 26.57
CA GLU A 77 -34.78 1.30 26.07
C GLU A 77 -35.51 0.39 27.06
N ILE A 78 -34.79 -0.54 27.69
CA ILE A 78 -35.41 -1.61 28.51
C ILE A 78 -35.48 -1.22 29.98
N GLU A 79 -34.54 -0.41 30.48
CA GLU A 79 -34.47 -0.09 31.91
C GLU A 79 -34.80 1.39 32.20
N THR A 80 -34.05 2.30 31.58
CA THR A 80 -34.07 3.71 31.96
C THR A 80 -35.36 4.41 31.57
N LEU A 81 -35.79 4.27 30.31
CA LEU A 81 -37.02 4.89 29.81
C LEU A 81 -38.27 4.36 30.51
N PRO A 82 -38.48 3.03 30.67
CA PRO A 82 -39.65 2.50 31.36
C PRO A 82 -39.75 2.99 32.81
N LYS A 83 -38.63 3.06 33.55
CA LYS A 83 -38.62 3.62 34.92
C LYS A 83 -39.02 5.09 34.95
N ARG A 84 -38.56 5.89 33.98
CA ARG A 84 -38.93 7.32 33.87
C ARG A 84 -40.41 7.50 33.53
N VAL A 85 -40.93 6.72 32.58
CA VAL A 85 -42.36 6.73 32.21
C VAL A 85 -43.22 6.39 33.42
N LYS A 86 -42.91 5.31 34.15
CA LYS A 86 -43.67 4.90 35.35
C LYS A 86 -43.69 5.98 36.43
N LYS A 87 -42.57 6.68 36.63
CA LYS A 87 -42.50 7.82 37.58
C LYS A 87 -43.38 8.98 37.15
N LEU A 88 -43.43 9.29 35.85
CA LEU A 88 -44.27 10.36 35.30
C LEU A 88 -45.75 10.02 35.41
N GLU A 89 -46.13 8.78 35.10
CA GLU A 89 -47.51 8.30 35.25
C GLU A 89 -48.00 8.50 36.70
N VAL A 90 -47.19 8.13 37.70
CA VAL A 90 -47.54 8.36 39.11
C VAL A 90 -47.66 9.85 39.44
N ALA A 91 -46.74 10.69 38.97
CA ALA A 91 -46.75 12.13 39.25
C ALA A 91 -47.94 12.88 38.61
N MET A 92 -48.53 12.34 37.54
CA MET A 92 -49.69 12.94 36.86
C MET A 92 -51.05 12.50 37.42
N HIS A 93 -51.10 11.39 38.18
CA HIS A 93 -52.32 10.88 38.82
C HIS A 93 -52.49 11.35 40.28
N VAL A 94 -51.56 12.15 40.80
CA VAL A 94 -51.62 12.82 42.11
C VAL A 94 -51.87 14.31 41.88
#